data_AF-A0A0X3BQY2-F1
#
_entry.id   AF-A0A0X3BQY2-F1
#
_cell.length_a   1.000
_cell.length_b   1.000
_cell.length_c   1.000
_cell.angle_alpha   90.00
_cell.angle_beta   90.00
_cell.angle_gamma   90.00
#
_symmetry.space_group_name_H-M   'P 1'
#
loop_
_entity.id
_entity.type
_entity.pdbx_description
1 polymer ?
#
loop_
_entity_poly.entity_id
_entity_poly.type
_entity_poly.pdbx_seq_one_letter_code
_entity_poly.pdbx_strand_id
1 'polypeptide(L)' 'MQVPDARVVVFTRARRFAPDFHRHILRGRVVGQTVRPGDRVLVYEVAETIPEGAVRVTRSTLLEFR' A
#
# COMPACT_ATOMS: atom_id res chain seq x y z
N MET A 1 -11.90 -10.30 -15.03
CA MET A 1 -10.89 -10.95 -14.15
C MET A 1 -11.02 -10.35 -12.77
N GLN A 2 -11.10 -11.17 -11.73
CA GLN A 2 -11.20 -10.71 -10.34
C GLN A 2 -9.82 -10.29 -9.84
N VAL A 3 -9.71 -9.10 -9.25
CA VAL A 3 -8.46 -8.62 -8.63
C VAL A 3 -8.22 -9.42 -7.35
N PRO A 4 -7.05 -10.06 -7.18
CA PRO A 4 -6.78 -10.86 -5.98
C PRO A 4 -6.60 -9.98 -4.75
N ASP A 5 -6.89 -10.55 -3.57
CA ASP A 5 -6.64 -9.86 -2.30
C ASP A 5 -5.14 -9.83 -1.99
N ALA A 6 -4.67 -8.66 -1.53
CA ALA A 6 -3.30 -8.44 -1.14
C ALA A 6 -2.98 -9.19 0.15
N ARG A 7 -1.91 -9.98 0.12
CA ARG A 7 -1.29 -10.56 1.32
C ARG A 7 -0.33 -9.56 1.93
N VAL A 8 0.52 -8.97 1.09
CA VAL A 8 1.51 -7.95 1.47
C VAL A 8 1.47 -6.80 0.47
N VAL A 9 1.58 -5.57 0.97
CA VAL A 9 1.88 -4.39 0.17
C VAL A 9 3.05 -3.67 0.81
N VAL A 10 4.11 -3.48 0.02
CA VAL A 10 5.31 -2.76 0.46
C VAL A 10 5.22 -1.33 -0.03
N PHE A 11 5.34 -0.39 0.90
CA PHE A 11 5.39 1.04 0.63
C PHE A 11 6.80 1.57 0.82
N THR A 12 7.22 2.47 -0.06
CA THR A 12 8.43 3.28 0.11
C THR A 12 8.06 4.74 0.33
N ARG A 13 8.86 5.49 1.08
CA ARG A 13 8.66 6.94 1.25
C ARG A 13 8.95 7.65 -0.07
N ALA A 14 7.95 8.34 -0.62
CA ALA A 14 8.12 9.22 -1.77
C ALA A 14 8.76 10.57 -1.39
N ARG A 15 8.78 10.93 -0.10
CA ARG A 15 9.44 12.15 0.43
C ARG A 15 10.20 11.87 1.72
N ARG A 16 11.40 12.45 1.83
CA ARG A 16 12.34 12.25 2.95
C ARG A 16 11.79 12.63 4.34
N PHE A 17 10.90 13.61 4.41
CA PHE A 17 10.44 14.21 5.68
C PHE A 17 9.02 13.80 6.10
N ALA A 18 8.50 12.66 5.61
CA ALA A 18 7.18 12.17 6.01
C ALA A 18 7.14 11.82 7.52
N PRO A 19 6.32 12.50 8.33
CA PRO A 19 6.11 12.13 9.73
C PRO A 19 5.54 10.71 9.87
N ASP A 20 5.96 9.96 10.89
CA ASP A 20 5.60 8.54 11.02
C ASP A 20 4.11 8.28 11.25
N PHE A 21 3.35 9.26 11.75
CA PHE A 21 1.89 9.13 11.91
C PHE A 21 1.15 8.91 10.57
N HIS A 22 1.77 9.24 9.43
CA HIS A 22 1.20 8.99 8.11
C HIS A 22 0.97 7.51 7.84
N ARG A 23 1.69 6.60 8.51
CA ARG A 23 1.46 5.14 8.41
C ARG A 23 0.05 4.76 8.88
N HIS A 24 -0.44 5.38 9.94
CA HIS A 24 -1.79 5.13 10.47
C HIS A 24 -2.87 5.67 9.52
N ILE A 25 -2.66 6.87 8.96
CA ILE A 25 -3.59 7.48 7.99
C ILE A 25 -3.60 6.66 6.69
N LEU A 26 -2.44 6.18 6.25
CA LEU A 26 -2.30 5.36 5.04
C LEU A 26 -3.20 4.13 5.14
N ARG A 27 -3.11 3.37 6.24
CA ARG A 27 -3.91 2.16 6.45
C ARG A 27 -5.40 2.43 6.29
N GLY A 28 -5.91 3.51 6.89
CA GLY A 28 -7.32 3.89 6.77
C GLY A 28 -7.73 4.26 5.34
N ARG A 29 -6.82 4.80 4.53
CA ARG A 29 -7.09 5.17 3.14
C ARG A 29 -7.02 4.01 2.16
N VAL A 30 -6.09 3.07 2.36
CA VAL A 30 -5.83 2.01 1.37
C VAL A 30 -6.76 0.81 1.51
N VAL A 31 -7.27 0.52 2.71
CA VAL A 31 -8.17 -0.63 2.92
C VAL A 31 -9.44 -0.48 2.06
N GLY A 32 -9.76 -1.52 1.29
CA GLY A 32 -10.87 -1.55 0.35
C GLY A 32 -10.52 -1.05 -1.06
N GLN A 33 -9.32 -0.48 -1.26
CA GLN A 33 -8.86 -0.03 -2.57
C GLN A 33 -8.07 -1.11 -3.29
N THR A 34 -8.05 -1.00 -4.63
CA THR A 34 -7.11 -1.74 -5.47
C THR A 34 -5.88 -0.87 -5.69
N VAL A 35 -4.70 -1.44 -5.44
CA VAL A 35 -3.40 -0.78 -5.63
C VAL A 35 -2.50 -1.63 -6.52
N ARG A 36 -1.51 -1.01 -7.18
CA ARG A 36 -0.46 -1.67 -7.96
C ARG A 36 0.90 -0.98 -7.74
N PRO A 37 2.02 -1.64 -8.05
CA PRO A 37 3.34 -0.98 -8.03
C PRO A 37 3.35 0.34 -8.81
N GLY A 38 3.95 1.37 -8.22
CA GLY A 38 4.01 2.74 -8.73
C GLY A 38 2.86 3.66 -8.30
N ASP A 39 1.76 3.11 -7.74
CA ASP A 39 0.68 3.96 -7.20
C ASP A 39 1.18 4.81 -6.03
N ARG A 40 0.78 6.07 -6.00
CA ARG A 40 1.11 7.00 -4.90
C ARG A 40 -0.07 7.21 -3.99
N VAL A 41 0.16 7.04 -2.69
CA VAL A 41 -0.83 7.29 -1.66
C VAL A 41 -0.20 8.15 -0.56
N LEU A 42 -0.71 9.37 -0.41
CA LEU A 42 -0.13 10.39 0.48
C LEU A 42 1.34 10.68 0.11
N VAL A 43 2.26 10.30 1.00
CA VAL A 43 3.71 10.48 0.90
C VAL A 43 4.44 9.15 0.65
N TYR A 44 3.69 8.10 0.31
CA TYR A 44 4.20 6.78 0.02
C TYR A 44 3.93 6.38 -1.44
N GLU A 45 4.79 5.55 -1.97
CA GLU A 45 4.62 4.87 -3.25
C GLU A 45 4.54 3.36 -2.99
N VAL A 46 3.66 2.66 -3.69
CA VAL A 46 3.57 1.20 -3.66
C VAL A 46 4.78 0.67 -4.41
N ALA A 47 5.73 0.09 -3.68
CA ALA A 47 6.92 -0.50 -4.28
C ALA A 47 6.58 -1.87 -4.86
N GLU A 48 5.92 -2.72 -4.07
CA GLU A 48 5.72 -4.13 -4.38
C GLU A 48 4.37 -4.61 -3.81
N THR A 49 3.79 -5.63 -4.45
CA THR A 49 2.56 -6.29 -4.00
C THR A 49 2.73 -7.79 -4.03
N ILE A 50 2.10 -8.49 -3.10
CA ILE A 50 2.00 -9.96 -3.11
C ILE A 50 0.52 -10.35 -3.09
N PRO A 51 -0.02 -10.99 -4.14
CA PRO A 51 0.65 -11.35 -5.40
C PRO A 51 1.06 -10.12 -6.24
N GLU A 52 1.96 -10.33 -7.20
CA GLU A 52 2.42 -9.27 -8.10
C GLU A 52 1.29 -8.68 -8.94
N GLY A 53 1.34 -7.37 -9.18
CA GLY A 53 0.40 -6.64 -10.01
C GLY A 53 -0.67 -5.89 -9.23
N ALA A 54 -1.87 -5.77 -9.79
CA ALA A 54 -2.97 -5.10 -9.12
C ALA A 54 -3.58 -6.01 -8.05
N VAL A 55 -3.72 -5.52 -6.82
CA VAL A 55 -4.26 -6.25 -5.67
C VAL A 55 -5.25 -5.41 -4.89
N ARG A 56 -6.27 -6.04 -4.32
CA ARG A 56 -7.22 -5.39 -3.41
C ARG A 56 -6.67 -5.44 -1.99
N VAL A 57 -6.50 -4.27 -1.37
CA VAL A 57 -6.07 -4.18 0.03
C VAL A 57 -7.26 -4.45 0.94
N THR A 58 -7.06 -5.31 1.93
CA THR A 58 -8.09 -5.66 2.91
C THR A 58 -7.59 -5.43 4.33
N ARG A 59 -8.42 -5.71 5.33
CA ARG A 59 -8.03 -5.59 6.75
C ARG A 59 -6.95 -6.60 7.17
N SER A 60 -6.86 -7.74 6.48
CA SER A 60 -5.84 -8.78 6.74
C SER A 60 -4.54 -8.55 5.97
N THR A 61 -4.48 -7.59 5.07
CA THR A 61 -3.26 -7.25 4.32
C THR A 61 -2.19 -6.71 5.27
N LEU A 62 -0.99 -7.28 5.19
CA LEU A 62 0.20 -6.77 5.85
C LEU A 62 0.74 -5.58 5.06
N LEU A 63 0.89 -4.43 5.73
CA LEU A 63 1.48 -3.24 5.14
C LEU A 63 2.90 -3.09 5.67
N GLU A 64 3.87 -3.19 4.78
CA GLU A 64 5.29 -3.01 5.09
C GLU A 64 5.77 -1.65 4.60
N PHE A 65 6.78 -1.10 5.28
CA PHE A 65 7.31 0.23 5.00
C PHE A 65 8.83 0.16 4.94
N ARG A 66 9.40 0.45 3.77
CA ARG A 66 10.85 0.53 3.50
C ARG A 66 11.31 1.98 3.48
#